data_AF-A0A397ZQ33-F1
#
_entry.id   AF-A0A397ZQ33-F1
#
_cell.length_a   1.000
_cell.length_b   1.000
_cell.length_c   1.000
_cell.angle_alpha   90.00
_cell.angle_beta   90.00
_cell.angle_gamma   90.00
#
_symmetry.space_group_name_H-M   'P 1'
#
loop_
_entity.id
_entity.type
_entity.pdbx_description
1 polymer ?
#
loop_
_entity_poly.entity_id
_entity_poly.type
_entity_poly.pdbx_seq_one_letter_code
_entity_poly.pdbx_strand_id
1 'polypeptide(L)'
;MERWSSVLKIPLIATSSNYYRVAASLCLSEVPSANAVFFHGDRVRDTGNTVIERLYDLRKVAEDFVPTVNRYGEPTTSYSPVGLPASSSIVSLLSSFLQEAESLVLKEGKDVCLRSSLAHCPRTILLGFSKGGLVMNQFLSEMSSLETNSSSEDEEIGIIPASKESFLKSVSEVHYVDVGLNSSGAYITDQNVVQRISQRLAGGGSSVSVFVHGTPRQWRDEQRGWIVKEKDELVRLLKSEGENSGGKLQVHERFYFADRVPDLQMHFEIIDVMDVSSA
;
A
#
# COMPACT_ATOMS: atom_id res chain seq x y z
N MET A 1 -3.26 25.98 -5.71
CA MET A 1 -3.31 24.52 -5.93
C MET A 1 -4.36 23.93 -5.01
N GLU A 2 -5.41 23.34 -5.56
CA GLU A 2 -6.41 22.64 -4.76
C GLU A 2 -6.01 21.17 -4.68
N ARG A 3 -5.33 20.81 -3.59
CA ARG A 3 -5.06 19.42 -3.23
C ARG A 3 -6.33 18.89 -2.59
N TRP A 4 -7.00 17.95 -3.24
CA TRP A 4 -8.08 17.23 -2.59
C TRP A 4 -7.46 16.14 -1.74
N SER A 5 -7.81 16.15 -0.47
CA SER A 5 -7.46 15.10 0.49
C SER A 5 -8.76 14.76 1.17
N SER A 6 -9.24 13.53 1.00
CA SER A 6 -10.47 13.09 1.64
C SER A 6 -10.25 11.76 2.32
N VAL A 7 -11.10 11.56 3.32
CA VAL A 7 -11.24 10.29 4.02
C VAL A 7 -12.60 9.75 3.63
N LEU A 8 -12.66 8.92 2.58
CA LEU A 8 -13.91 8.31 2.12
C LEU A 8 -14.38 7.29 3.13
N LYS A 9 -15.71 7.21 3.33
CA LYS A 9 -16.39 6.16 4.09
C LYS A 9 -16.94 5.10 3.14
N ILE A 10 -16.20 4.02 2.91
CA ILE A 10 -16.55 2.98 1.93
C ILE A 10 -17.33 1.86 2.60
N PRO A 11 -18.55 1.53 2.15
CA PRO A 11 -19.31 0.41 2.69
C PRO A 11 -18.69 -0.93 2.24
N LEU A 12 -18.51 -1.86 3.19
CA LEU A 12 -17.93 -3.22 2.97
C LEU A 12 -18.68 -4.04 1.91
N ILE A 13 -20.00 -3.86 1.82
CA ILE A 13 -20.91 -4.47 0.85
C ILE A 13 -21.98 -3.40 0.59
N ALA A 14 -22.60 -3.36 -0.59
CA ALA A 14 -23.65 -2.38 -0.94
C ALA A 14 -24.79 -2.27 0.11
N THR A 15 -24.96 -3.29 0.96
CA THR A 15 -25.99 -3.37 2.01
C THR A 15 -25.44 -3.22 3.45
N SER A 16 -24.13 -3.03 3.62
CA SER A 16 -23.48 -2.94 4.95
C SER A 16 -23.64 -1.54 5.57
N SER A 17 -23.99 -1.50 6.86
CA SER A 17 -23.97 -0.27 7.68
C SER A 17 -22.58 0.09 8.21
N ASN A 18 -21.57 -0.72 7.91
CA ASN A 18 -20.18 -0.49 8.30
C ASN A 18 -19.41 0.19 7.17
N TYR A 19 -18.71 1.28 7.50
CA TYR A 19 -17.96 2.08 6.53
C TYR A 19 -16.48 2.18 6.92
N TYR A 20 -15.59 2.07 5.95
CA TYR A 20 -14.15 2.24 6.11
C TYR A 20 -13.71 3.63 5.76
N ARG A 21 -12.79 4.17 6.55
CA ARG A 21 -12.16 5.46 6.29
C ARG A 21 -10.83 5.24 5.60
N VAL A 22 -10.79 5.48 4.30
CA VAL A 22 -9.54 5.45 3.54
C VAL A 22 -9.16 6.86 3.17
N ALA A 23 -7.92 7.24 3.44
CA ALA A 23 -7.39 8.53 3.05
C ALA A 23 -6.73 8.41 1.68
N ALA A 24 -7.16 9.23 0.73
CA ALA A 24 -6.42 9.46 -0.51
C ALA A 24 -6.29 10.96 -0.75
N SER A 25 -5.22 11.32 -1.44
CA SER A 25 -5.04 12.66 -1.95
C SER A 25 -4.95 12.62 -3.47
N LEU A 26 -5.78 13.43 -4.12
CA LEU A 26 -5.81 13.64 -5.56
C LEU A 26 -5.52 15.11 -5.84
N CYS A 27 -4.59 15.39 -6.74
CA CYS A 27 -4.41 16.74 -7.27
C CYS A 27 -5.39 16.91 -8.44
N LEU A 28 -6.36 17.81 -8.30
CA LEU A 28 -7.48 17.95 -9.25
C LEU A 28 -7.27 19.04 -10.32
N SER A 29 -6.23 19.87 -10.20
CA SER A 29 -5.99 21.02 -11.10
C SER A 29 -4.73 20.93 -11.96
N GLU A 30 -3.87 19.94 -11.70
CA GLU A 30 -2.68 19.59 -12.49
C GLU A 30 -2.62 18.06 -12.54
N VAL A 31 -2.09 17.49 -13.63
CA VAL A 31 -1.86 16.04 -13.73
C VAL A 31 -1.02 15.62 -12.52
N PRO A 32 -1.53 14.76 -11.61
CA PRO A 32 -0.75 14.36 -10.45
C PRO A 32 0.54 13.70 -10.94
N SER A 33 1.68 14.07 -10.37
CA SER A 33 2.93 13.37 -10.67
C SER A 33 2.92 11.96 -10.08
N ALA A 34 2.11 11.71 -9.03
CA ALA A 34 1.90 10.42 -8.42
C ALA A 34 0.56 10.31 -7.68
N ASN A 35 0.00 9.09 -7.62
CA ASN A 35 -1.07 8.67 -6.71
C ASN A 35 -0.46 8.09 -5.44
N ALA A 36 -0.96 8.45 -4.25
CA ALA A 36 -0.50 7.89 -2.98
C ALA A 36 -1.65 7.24 -2.20
N VAL A 37 -1.45 5.98 -1.79
CA VAL A 37 -2.43 5.21 -1.01
C VAL A 37 -1.81 4.78 0.32
N PHE A 38 -2.42 5.19 1.42
CA PHE A 38 -1.94 4.90 2.78
C PHE A 38 -2.88 3.97 3.53
N PHE A 39 -2.35 2.82 3.95
CA PHE A 39 -3.01 1.83 4.79
C PHE A 39 -2.48 1.91 6.22
N HIS A 40 -3.35 2.04 7.21
CA HIS A 40 -3.00 2.03 8.62
C HIS A 40 -3.64 0.84 9.33
N GLY A 41 -2.84 0.08 10.09
CA GLY A 41 -3.26 -1.21 10.62
C GLY A 41 -3.30 -1.41 12.14
N ASP A 42 -2.88 -0.47 12.99
CA ASP A 42 -2.92 -0.74 14.45
C ASP A 42 -4.28 -0.50 15.08
N ARG A 43 -4.54 -0.81 16.37
CA ARG A 43 -5.76 -0.40 17.09
C ARG A 43 -5.36 0.47 18.26
N VAL A 44 -5.76 1.73 18.28
CA VAL A 44 -5.48 2.59 19.45
C VAL A 44 -6.78 2.81 20.20
N ARG A 45 -6.88 2.18 21.37
CA ARG A 45 -7.97 2.42 22.33
C ARG A 45 -7.52 3.51 23.31
N ASP A 46 -8.50 4.16 23.94
CA ASP A 46 -8.28 5.06 25.07
C ASP A 46 -7.40 6.28 24.74
N THR A 47 -7.44 6.71 23.47
CA THR A 47 -6.77 7.94 23.02
C THR A 47 -7.53 9.20 23.40
N GLY A 48 -8.80 9.07 23.78
CA GLY A 48 -9.71 10.20 24.03
C GLY A 48 -10.15 10.93 22.75
N ASN A 49 -9.71 10.48 21.57
CA ASN A 49 -10.02 11.12 20.30
C ASN A 49 -10.99 10.25 19.46
N THR A 50 -12.23 10.71 19.39
CA THR A 50 -13.35 10.00 18.74
C THR A 50 -13.20 9.85 17.22
N VAL A 51 -12.32 10.62 16.57
CA VAL A 51 -11.98 10.46 15.15
C VAL A 51 -10.96 9.34 14.97
N ILE A 52 -9.96 9.27 15.85
CA ILE A 52 -8.92 8.22 15.89
C ILE A 52 -9.57 6.86 16.17
N GLU A 53 -10.46 6.79 17.17
CA GLU A 53 -11.15 5.55 17.56
C GLU A 53 -12.08 4.98 16.47
N ARG A 54 -12.57 5.82 15.53
CA ARG A 54 -13.44 5.43 14.40
C ARG A 54 -12.70 4.88 13.18
N LEU A 55 -11.37 4.94 13.14
CA LEU A 55 -10.53 4.47 12.01
C LEU A 55 -10.24 2.95 12.04
N TYR A 56 -10.76 2.19 13.02
CA TYR A 56 -10.08 0.98 13.53
C TYR A 56 -10.73 -0.41 13.32
N ASP A 57 -11.62 -0.62 12.34
CA ASP A 57 -12.13 -1.99 12.08
C ASP A 57 -11.22 -2.81 11.16
N LEU A 58 -10.07 -3.21 11.73
CA LEU A 58 -8.96 -3.90 11.05
C LEU A 58 -9.28 -5.26 10.46
N ARG A 59 -10.17 -6.02 11.11
CA ARG A 59 -10.65 -7.31 10.60
C ARG A 59 -11.17 -7.16 9.18
N LYS A 60 -11.86 -6.05 9.00
CA LYS A 60 -12.81 -5.79 7.96
C LYS A 60 -12.06 -5.15 6.75
N VAL A 61 -11.05 -4.30 7.02
CA VAL A 61 -10.05 -3.88 6.01
C VAL A 61 -9.17 -5.06 5.57
N ALA A 62 -8.76 -5.95 6.47
CA ALA A 62 -7.94 -7.08 6.05
C ALA A 62 -8.74 -8.14 5.27
N GLU A 63 -10.04 -8.33 5.56
CA GLU A 63 -10.93 -9.24 4.82
C GLU A 63 -11.08 -8.87 3.33
N ASP A 64 -11.03 -7.58 2.97
CA ASP A 64 -11.19 -7.13 1.57
C ASP A 64 -9.87 -7.20 0.77
N PHE A 65 -8.73 -7.20 1.46
CA PHE A 65 -7.43 -7.06 0.83
C PHE A 65 -6.58 -8.31 0.95
N VAL A 66 -6.86 -9.20 1.92
CA VAL A 66 -6.07 -10.40 2.26
C VAL A 66 -7.00 -11.62 2.29
N PRO A 67 -6.58 -12.80 1.76
CA PRO A 67 -7.48 -13.95 1.57
C PRO A 67 -8.22 -14.40 2.83
N THR A 68 -7.53 -14.52 3.97
CA THR A 68 -8.13 -14.92 5.24
C THR A 68 -7.39 -14.31 6.42
N VAL A 69 -8.14 -13.84 7.43
CA VAL A 69 -7.58 -13.30 8.67
C VAL A 69 -8.28 -13.83 9.93
N ASN A 70 -7.56 -13.83 11.05
CA ASN A 70 -8.10 -14.16 12.37
C ASN A 70 -8.89 -12.98 12.97
N ARG A 71 -9.45 -13.17 14.17
CA ARG A 71 -10.23 -12.14 14.89
C ARG A 71 -9.44 -10.85 15.22
N TYR A 72 -8.13 -10.85 15.08
CA TYR A 72 -7.23 -9.72 15.31
C TYR A 72 -6.76 -9.04 14.02
N GLY A 73 -7.24 -9.51 12.85
CA GLY A 73 -6.85 -9.03 11.54
C GLY A 73 -5.50 -9.55 11.07
N GLU A 74 -5.00 -10.65 11.62
CA GLU A 74 -3.72 -11.25 11.21
C GLU A 74 -3.95 -12.41 10.23
N PRO A 75 -3.06 -12.62 9.25
CA PRO A 75 -3.23 -13.64 8.22
C PRO A 75 -3.29 -15.03 8.84
N THR A 76 -4.29 -15.83 8.45
CA THR A 76 -4.43 -17.23 8.88
C THR A 76 -3.81 -18.22 7.90
N THR A 77 -3.52 -17.76 6.70
CA THR A 77 -2.87 -18.52 5.63
C THR A 77 -1.76 -17.67 5.01
N SER A 78 -0.89 -18.29 4.23
CA SER A 78 0.05 -17.55 3.38
C SER A 78 -0.70 -16.59 2.46
N TYR A 79 -0.05 -15.47 2.12
CA TYR A 79 -0.50 -14.55 1.08
C TYR A 79 -0.64 -15.29 -0.25
N SER A 80 -1.66 -14.94 -1.04
CA SER A 80 -2.02 -15.68 -2.24
C SER A 80 -2.22 -14.75 -3.43
N PRO A 81 -1.54 -14.96 -4.57
CA PRO A 81 -1.82 -14.18 -5.77
C PRO A 81 -3.23 -14.38 -6.34
N VAL A 82 -3.93 -15.45 -5.94
CA VAL A 82 -5.21 -15.84 -6.54
C VAL A 82 -6.31 -14.84 -6.21
N GLY A 83 -7.05 -14.41 -7.24
CA GLY A 83 -8.20 -13.51 -7.10
C GLY A 83 -7.84 -12.02 -7.03
N LEU A 84 -6.55 -11.70 -6.84
CA LEU A 84 -6.03 -10.33 -6.81
C LEU A 84 -6.76 -9.39 -5.83
N PRO A 85 -7.04 -9.81 -4.57
CA PRO A 85 -7.88 -9.03 -3.66
C PRO A 85 -7.35 -7.62 -3.37
N ALA A 86 -6.05 -7.44 -3.12
CA ALA A 86 -5.48 -6.14 -2.82
C ALA A 86 -5.60 -5.17 -4.00
N SER A 87 -5.16 -5.58 -5.20
CA SER A 87 -5.22 -4.73 -6.39
C SER A 87 -6.66 -4.44 -6.82
N SER A 88 -7.59 -5.41 -6.72
CA SER A 88 -9.02 -5.19 -6.97
C SER A 88 -9.62 -4.14 -6.04
N SER A 89 -9.32 -4.25 -4.75
CA SER A 89 -9.85 -3.38 -3.71
C SER A 89 -9.24 -1.98 -3.82
N ILE A 90 -7.96 -1.84 -4.19
CA ILE A 90 -7.32 -0.54 -4.42
C ILE A 90 -7.90 0.16 -5.65
N VAL A 91 -8.10 -0.54 -6.76
CA VAL A 91 -8.71 0.06 -7.97
C VAL A 91 -10.12 0.57 -7.63
N SER A 92 -10.95 -0.26 -7.00
CA SER A 92 -12.32 0.11 -6.61
C SER A 92 -12.35 1.32 -5.67
N LEU A 93 -11.39 1.38 -4.75
CA LEU A 93 -11.17 2.48 -3.83
C LEU A 93 -10.80 3.78 -4.57
N LEU A 94 -9.82 3.72 -5.48
CA LEU A 94 -9.40 4.86 -6.29
C LEU A 94 -10.55 5.38 -7.17
N SER A 95 -11.30 4.48 -7.81
CA SER A 95 -12.50 4.85 -8.59
C SER A 95 -13.55 5.55 -7.73
N SER A 96 -13.77 5.07 -6.50
CA SER A 96 -14.70 5.70 -5.56
C SER A 96 -14.24 7.12 -5.16
N PHE A 97 -12.94 7.32 -4.93
CA PHE A 97 -12.37 8.65 -4.66
C PHE A 97 -12.56 9.60 -5.83
N LEU A 98 -12.28 9.13 -7.04
CA LEU A 98 -12.47 9.93 -8.24
C LEU A 98 -13.93 10.35 -8.41
N GLN A 99 -14.87 9.42 -8.23
CA GLN A 99 -16.30 9.72 -8.33
C GLN A 99 -16.78 10.72 -7.27
N GLU A 100 -16.29 10.62 -6.03
CA GLU A 100 -16.63 11.59 -4.99
C GLU A 100 -16.05 12.98 -5.30
N ALA A 101 -14.78 13.04 -5.74
CA ALA A 101 -14.14 14.27 -6.15
C ALA A 101 -14.86 14.93 -7.32
N GLU A 102 -15.21 14.16 -8.37
CA GLU A 102 -16.03 14.62 -9.51
C GLU A 102 -17.37 15.21 -9.01
N SER A 103 -18.05 14.54 -8.08
CA SER A 103 -19.33 15.01 -7.53
C SER A 103 -19.21 16.33 -6.77
N LEU A 104 -18.13 16.51 -5.98
CA LEU A 104 -17.90 17.75 -5.23
C LEU A 104 -17.58 18.93 -6.15
N VAL A 105 -16.74 18.70 -7.16
CA VAL A 105 -16.39 19.70 -8.16
C VAL A 105 -17.63 20.15 -8.95
N LEU A 106 -18.46 19.21 -9.38
CA LEU A 106 -19.72 19.51 -10.08
C LEU A 106 -20.67 20.36 -9.21
N LYS A 107 -20.72 20.11 -7.90
CA LYS A 107 -21.53 20.91 -6.96
C LYS A 107 -21.00 22.33 -6.78
N GLU A 108 -19.70 22.56 -6.96
CA GLU A 108 -19.08 23.88 -6.91
C GLU A 108 -19.23 24.68 -8.22
N GLY A 109 -19.80 24.09 -9.27
CA GLY A 109 -19.97 24.75 -10.57
C GLY A 109 -18.66 25.01 -11.32
N LYS A 110 -17.57 24.35 -10.92
CA LYS A 110 -16.28 24.39 -11.61
C LYS A 110 -16.27 23.31 -12.69
N ASP A 111 -16.00 23.71 -13.94
CA ASP A 111 -15.74 22.77 -15.03
C ASP A 111 -14.28 22.31 -14.94
N VAL A 112 -14.03 21.17 -14.27
CA VAL A 112 -12.68 20.60 -14.17
C VAL A 112 -12.59 19.42 -15.12
N CYS A 113 -11.66 19.52 -16.06
CA CYS A 113 -11.34 18.44 -16.99
C CYS A 113 -10.54 17.33 -16.27
N LEU A 114 -11.19 16.57 -15.38
CA LEU A 114 -10.59 15.44 -14.65
C LEU A 114 -10.29 14.23 -15.57
N ARG A 115 -10.80 14.27 -16.80
CA ARG A 115 -10.66 13.25 -17.84
C ARG A 115 -9.94 13.77 -19.09
N SER A 116 -9.05 14.76 -18.93
CA SER A 116 -8.14 15.08 -20.04
C SER A 116 -7.30 13.83 -20.32
N SER A 117 -7.34 13.33 -21.55
CA SER A 117 -6.50 12.21 -21.99
C SER A 117 -5.06 12.52 -21.65
N LEU A 118 -4.56 11.90 -20.58
CA LEU A 118 -3.20 12.14 -20.11
C LEU A 118 -2.24 11.48 -21.09
N ALA A 119 -1.06 12.08 -21.28
CA ALA A 119 -0.01 11.40 -22.02
C ALA A 119 0.44 10.10 -21.32
N HIS A 120 0.38 10.07 -19.98
CA HIS A 120 0.75 8.92 -19.14
C HIS A 120 -0.05 8.91 -17.83
N CYS A 121 -0.38 7.73 -17.32
CA CYS A 121 -1.01 7.57 -16.01
C CYS A 121 0.01 7.91 -14.90
N PRO A 122 -0.36 8.67 -13.86
CA PRO A 122 0.52 8.94 -12.73
C PRO A 122 1.02 7.65 -12.08
N ARG A 123 2.29 7.65 -11.66
CA ARG A 123 2.85 6.54 -10.87
C ARG A 123 2.12 6.39 -9.54
N THR A 124 2.02 5.18 -9.02
CA THR A 124 1.37 4.90 -7.74
C THR A 124 2.42 4.59 -6.65
N ILE A 125 2.19 5.11 -5.46
CA ILE A 125 2.98 4.91 -4.24
C ILE A 125 2.05 4.27 -3.21
N LEU A 126 2.44 3.10 -2.68
CA LEU A 126 1.71 2.38 -1.66
C LEU A 126 2.44 2.47 -0.33
N LEU A 127 1.71 2.74 0.74
CA LEU A 127 2.26 2.82 2.09
C LEU A 127 1.43 1.95 3.04
N GLY A 128 2.08 1.01 3.72
CA GLY A 128 1.48 0.11 4.69
C GLY A 128 2.08 0.33 6.08
N PHE A 129 1.36 1.08 6.92
CA PHE A 129 1.72 1.32 8.31
C PHE A 129 1.16 0.28 9.28
N SER A 130 1.99 -0.20 10.21
CA SER A 130 1.60 -1.24 11.17
C SER A 130 1.06 -2.48 10.44
N LYS A 131 -0.15 -2.96 10.72
CA LYS A 131 -0.79 -4.06 9.97
C LYS A 131 -1.15 -3.71 8.52
N GLY A 132 -1.01 -2.45 8.10
CA GLY A 132 -1.04 -2.09 6.69
C GLY A 132 0.03 -2.83 5.86
N GLY A 133 1.09 -3.33 6.50
CA GLY A 133 2.07 -4.23 5.88
C GLY A 133 1.46 -5.52 5.32
N LEU A 134 0.32 -5.97 5.84
CA LEU A 134 -0.42 -7.12 5.29
C LEU A 134 -0.87 -6.87 3.85
N VAL A 135 -1.36 -5.65 3.58
CA VAL A 135 -1.77 -5.23 2.23
C VAL A 135 -0.56 -5.17 1.31
N MET A 136 0.60 -4.73 1.81
CA MET A 136 1.85 -4.71 1.03
C MET A 136 2.32 -6.12 0.68
N ASN A 137 2.26 -7.05 1.64
CA ASN A 137 2.60 -8.44 1.40
C ASN A 137 1.66 -9.07 0.37
N GLN A 138 0.36 -8.90 0.54
CA GLN A 138 -0.61 -9.41 -0.41
C GLN A 138 -0.46 -8.78 -1.80
N PHE A 139 -0.19 -7.48 -1.87
CA PHE A 139 0.12 -6.78 -3.12
C PHE A 139 1.37 -7.37 -3.81
N LEU A 140 2.48 -7.58 -3.10
CA LEU A 140 3.68 -8.17 -3.70
C LEU A 140 3.42 -9.61 -4.18
N SER A 141 2.62 -10.40 -3.44
CA SER A 141 2.18 -11.71 -3.91
C SER A 141 1.40 -11.61 -5.22
N GLU A 142 0.45 -10.69 -5.34
CA GLU A 142 -0.30 -10.44 -6.57
C GLU A 142 0.58 -9.96 -7.72
N MET A 143 1.52 -9.04 -7.43
CA MET A 143 2.48 -8.53 -8.40
C MET A 143 3.33 -9.64 -9.03
N SER A 144 3.63 -10.70 -8.27
CA SER A 144 4.35 -11.89 -8.72
C SER A 144 3.56 -12.80 -9.67
N SER A 145 2.25 -12.60 -9.80
CA SER A 145 1.37 -13.42 -10.65
C SER A 145 0.91 -12.76 -11.94
N LEU A 146 1.24 -11.48 -12.14
CA LEU A 146 0.83 -10.77 -13.35
C LEU A 146 1.55 -11.34 -14.58
N GLU A 147 0.80 -11.82 -15.57
CA GLU A 147 1.35 -12.30 -16.84
C GLU A 147 1.95 -11.14 -17.65
N THR A 148 3.16 -11.35 -18.18
CA THR A 148 3.92 -10.38 -18.98
C THR A 148 3.27 -10.01 -20.31
N ASN A 149 2.28 -10.79 -20.78
CA ASN A 149 1.73 -10.68 -22.14
C ASN A 149 0.37 -9.97 -22.22
N SER A 150 -0.06 -9.29 -21.16
CA SER A 150 -1.25 -8.42 -21.24
C SER A 150 -0.92 -7.17 -22.05
N SER A 151 -1.16 -7.23 -23.36
CA SER A 151 -1.15 -6.08 -24.26
C SER A 151 -2.15 -5.06 -23.73
N SER A 152 -1.63 -4.00 -23.11
CA SER A 152 -2.40 -2.81 -22.74
C SER A 152 -2.61 -1.97 -23.99
N GLU A 153 -3.36 -2.50 -24.95
CA GLU A 153 -3.83 -1.73 -26.10
C GLU A 153 -5.22 -1.19 -25.71
N ASP A 154 -5.36 0.14 -25.79
CA ASP A 154 -6.59 0.93 -25.69
C ASP A 154 -7.28 1.11 -24.31
N GLU A 155 -6.53 1.19 -23.20
CA GLU A 155 -7.10 1.79 -21.97
C GLU A 155 -7.00 3.32 -22.01
N GLU A 156 -8.12 4.01 -21.80
CA GLU A 156 -8.16 5.47 -21.65
C GLU A 156 -7.27 5.89 -20.46
N ILE A 157 -6.24 6.71 -20.74
CA ILE A 157 -5.28 7.13 -19.72
C ILE A 157 -5.93 8.21 -18.83
N GLY A 158 -6.41 7.77 -17.68
CA GLY A 158 -6.95 8.63 -16.62
C GLY A 158 -5.94 8.98 -15.52
N ILE A 159 -6.36 9.84 -14.59
CA ILE A 159 -5.57 10.24 -13.41
C ILE A 159 -5.39 9.11 -12.38
N ILE A 160 -6.16 8.02 -12.51
CA ILE A 160 -6.04 6.80 -11.73
C ILE A 160 -6.05 5.57 -12.66
N PRO A 161 -5.44 4.44 -12.27
CA PRO A 161 -5.58 3.19 -13.01
C PRO A 161 -7.02 2.69 -13.03
N ALA A 162 -7.48 2.24 -14.21
CA ALA A 162 -8.85 1.76 -14.43
C ALA A 162 -9.00 0.24 -14.26
N SER A 163 -7.90 -0.52 -14.27
CA SER A 163 -7.87 -1.97 -14.14
C SER A 163 -6.81 -2.43 -13.13
N LYS A 164 -6.89 -3.70 -12.72
CA LYS A 164 -5.92 -4.29 -11.78
C LYS A 164 -4.54 -4.36 -12.43
N GLU A 165 -4.52 -4.64 -13.73
CA GLU A 165 -3.36 -4.73 -14.58
C GLU A 165 -2.68 -3.37 -14.73
N SER A 166 -3.43 -2.31 -15.08
CA SER A 166 -2.88 -0.95 -15.15
C SER A 166 -2.46 -0.44 -13.76
N PHE A 167 -3.18 -0.79 -12.70
CA PHE A 167 -2.76 -0.51 -11.33
C PHE A 167 -1.41 -1.17 -11.00
N LEU A 168 -1.28 -2.49 -11.20
CA LEU A 168 -0.04 -3.24 -10.93
C LEU A 168 1.14 -2.76 -11.78
N LYS A 169 0.90 -2.14 -12.95
CA LYS A 169 1.94 -1.51 -13.78
C LYS A 169 2.26 -0.07 -13.34
N SER A 170 1.31 0.62 -12.70
CA SER A 170 1.49 2.00 -12.23
C SER A 170 2.31 2.09 -10.94
N VAL A 171 2.32 1.05 -10.09
CA VAL A 171 3.02 1.09 -8.80
C VAL A 171 4.52 1.18 -9.02
N SER A 172 5.11 2.20 -8.41
CA SER A 172 6.53 2.55 -8.47
C SER A 172 7.23 2.39 -7.13
N GLU A 173 6.49 2.55 -6.03
CA GLU A 173 7.03 2.49 -4.68
C GLU A 173 6.08 1.76 -3.74
N VAL A 174 6.68 0.96 -2.86
CA VAL A 174 5.99 0.20 -1.80
C VAL A 174 6.71 0.45 -0.49
N HIS A 175 6.04 1.10 0.46
CA HIS A 175 6.59 1.46 1.76
C HIS A 175 5.98 0.59 2.86
N TYR A 176 6.80 -0.27 3.46
CA TYR A 176 6.51 -0.91 4.74
C TYR A 176 6.86 0.08 5.86
N VAL A 177 5.89 0.50 6.67
CA VAL A 177 6.09 1.51 7.72
C VAL A 177 5.83 0.93 9.09
N ASP A 178 6.89 0.70 9.86
CA ASP A 178 6.87 0.16 11.22
C ASP A 178 5.89 -1.01 11.40
N VAL A 179 5.96 -1.95 10.44
CA VAL A 179 5.03 -3.08 10.36
C VAL A 179 5.21 -3.99 11.57
N GLY A 180 4.09 -4.31 12.20
CA GLY A 180 4.04 -5.17 13.37
C GLY A 180 2.80 -6.07 13.36
N LEU A 181 3.01 -7.33 13.74
CA LEU A 181 1.97 -8.35 13.94
C LEU A 181 2.25 -9.09 15.25
N ASN A 182 1.26 -9.79 15.81
CA ASN A 182 1.47 -10.69 16.95
C ASN A 182 1.71 -12.15 16.51
N SER A 183 1.80 -12.38 15.20
CA SER A 183 2.16 -13.66 14.57
C SER A 183 3.20 -13.45 13.47
N SER A 184 3.76 -14.55 12.96
CA SER A 184 4.53 -14.57 11.71
C SER A 184 3.72 -14.03 10.52
N GLY A 185 4.45 -13.62 9.48
CA GLY A 185 3.89 -13.08 8.24
C GLY A 185 3.87 -11.55 8.18
N ALA A 186 4.70 -10.87 8.97
CA ALA A 186 4.87 -9.41 8.93
C ALA A 186 5.52 -8.96 7.61
N TYR A 187 6.41 -9.78 7.04
CA TYR A 187 7.04 -9.53 5.75
C TYR A 187 7.05 -10.82 4.90
N ILE A 188 7.05 -10.69 3.57
CA ILE A 188 7.20 -11.85 2.67
C ILE A 188 8.60 -12.44 2.82
N THR A 189 8.64 -13.76 2.99
CA THR A 189 9.87 -14.55 2.98
C THR A 189 9.88 -15.62 1.88
N ASP A 190 8.88 -15.63 0.99
CA ASP A 190 8.81 -16.57 -0.13
C ASP A 190 9.68 -16.09 -1.29
N GLN A 191 10.78 -16.79 -1.52
CA GLN A 191 11.72 -16.53 -2.59
C GLN A 191 11.06 -16.54 -3.99
N ASN A 192 10.06 -17.42 -4.21
CA ASN A 192 9.40 -17.53 -5.51
C ASN A 192 8.57 -16.29 -5.84
N VAL A 193 8.06 -15.59 -4.82
CA VAL A 193 7.33 -14.33 -5.02
C VAL A 193 8.29 -13.26 -5.53
N VAL A 194 9.42 -13.06 -4.84
CA VAL A 194 10.41 -12.03 -5.20
C VAL A 194 11.07 -12.32 -6.55
N GLN A 195 11.39 -13.58 -6.83
CA GLN A 195 11.94 -14.01 -8.12
C GLN A 195 11.01 -13.71 -9.29
N ARG A 196 9.72 -14.03 -9.16
CA ARG A 196 8.74 -13.75 -10.21
C ARG A 196 8.53 -12.26 -10.44
N ILE A 197 8.55 -11.44 -9.37
CA ILE A 197 8.54 -9.98 -9.51
C ILE A 197 9.76 -9.53 -10.31
N SER A 198 10.97 -9.98 -9.95
CA SER A 198 12.20 -9.62 -10.65
C SER A 198 12.19 -10.00 -12.13
N GLN A 199 11.78 -11.23 -12.47
CA GLN A 199 11.64 -11.69 -13.86
C GLN A 199 10.68 -10.83 -14.67
N ARG A 200 9.54 -10.45 -14.08
CA ARG A 200 8.58 -9.54 -14.72
C ARG A 200 9.18 -8.16 -15.00
N LEU A 201 9.94 -7.62 -14.04
CA LEU A 201 10.59 -6.31 -14.19
C LEU A 201 11.67 -6.35 -15.27
N ALA A 202 12.47 -7.41 -15.31
CA ALA A 202 13.46 -7.67 -16.36
C ALA A 202 12.79 -7.75 -17.75
N GLY A 203 11.63 -8.42 -17.84
CA GLY A 203 10.86 -8.64 -19.07
C GLY A 203 10.13 -7.41 -19.64
N GLY A 204 10.41 -6.20 -19.14
CA GLY A 204 9.82 -4.95 -19.67
C GLY A 204 8.94 -4.18 -18.68
N GLY A 205 8.78 -4.66 -17.45
CA GLY A 205 8.08 -3.93 -16.40
C GLY A 205 8.78 -2.61 -16.00
N SER A 206 7.98 -1.66 -15.50
CA SER A 206 8.43 -0.42 -14.84
C SER A 206 9.17 -0.71 -13.55
N SER A 207 10.22 0.04 -13.23
CA SER A 207 10.97 -0.12 -11.98
C SER A 207 10.11 0.05 -10.74
N VAL A 208 10.43 -0.70 -9.68
CA VAL A 208 9.78 -0.67 -8.38
C VAL A 208 10.82 -0.61 -7.26
N SER A 209 10.64 0.37 -6.36
CA SER A 209 11.44 0.52 -5.16
C SER A 209 10.64 0.13 -3.92
N VAL A 210 11.19 -0.77 -3.11
CA VAL A 210 10.60 -1.20 -1.85
C VAL A 210 11.33 -0.51 -0.69
N PHE A 211 10.61 0.26 0.10
CA PHE A 211 11.15 0.91 1.29
C PHE A 211 10.69 0.19 2.54
N VAL A 212 11.63 -0.10 3.44
CA VAL A 212 11.36 -0.75 4.72
C VAL A 212 11.77 0.21 5.82
N HIS A 213 10.77 0.85 6.41
CA HIS A 213 10.91 1.82 7.49
C HIS A 213 10.57 1.15 8.81
N GLY A 214 11.38 1.37 9.85
CA GLY A 214 11.03 0.87 11.16
C GLY A 214 11.78 1.51 12.30
N THR A 215 11.31 1.19 13.49
CA THR A 215 11.76 1.72 14.77
C THR A 215 12.28 0.61 15.67
N PRO A 216 13.03 0.93 16.75
CA PRO A 216 13.39 -0.04 17.78
C PRO A 216 12.18 -0.80 18.33
N ARG A 217 10.99 -0.17 18.37
CA ARG A 217 9.76 -0.78 18.86
C ARG A 217 9.36 -2.03 18.08
N GLN A 218 9.58 -2.11 16.77
CA GLN A 218 9.29 -3.32 16.00
C GLN A 218 10.54 -4.17 15.73
N TRP A 219 11.68 -3.54 15.44
CA TRP A 219 12.89 -4.27 15.00
C TRP A 219 13.81 -4.73 16.13
N ARG A 220 13.61 -4.24 17.36
CA ARG A 220 14.32 -4.71 18.57
C ARG A 220 13.39 -5.39 19.59
N ASP A 221 12.19 -5.77 19.17
CA ASP A 221 11.24 -6.47 20.03
C ASP A 221 11.65 -7.95 20.20
N GLU A 222 12.26 -8.28 21.35
CA GLU A 222 12.72 -9.64 21.66
C GLU A 222 11.57 -10.65 21.73
N GLN A 223 10.38 -10.22 22.16
CA GLN A 223 9.21 -11.09 22.24
C GLN A 223 8.65 -11.41 20.85
N ARG A 224 8.89 -10.51 19.89
CA ARG A 224 8.46 -10.64 18.50
C ARG A 224 9.62 -10.67 17.52
N GLY A 225 10.68 -11.40 17.88
CA GLY A 225 11.89 -11.52 17.07
C GLY A 225 11.68 -12.07 15.65
N TRP A 226 10.50 -12.61 15.31
CA TRP A 226 10.15 -12.95 13.93
C TRP A 226 10.03 -11.72 13.04
N ILE A 227 9.59 -10.56 13.55
CA ILE A 227 9.39 -9.34 12.75
C ILE A 227 10.71 -8.93 12.08
N VAL A 228 11.79 -8.82 12.87
CA VAL A 228 13.11 -8.44 12.34
C VAL A 228 13.69 -9.53 11.44
N LYS A 229 13.50 -10.82 11.77
CA LYS A 229 13.96 -11.93 10.93
C LYS A 229 13.28 -11.96 9.57
N GLU A 230 11.96 -11.81 9.52
CA GLU A 230 11.19 -11.75 8.28
C GLU A 230 11.54 -10.50 7.47
N LYS A 231 11.73 -9.35 8.13
CA LYS A 231 12.21 -8.12 7.50
C LYS A 231 13.58 -8.30 6.86
N ASP A 232 14.55 -8.85 7.60
CA ASP A 232 15.91 -9.11 7.11
C ASP A 232 15.88 -10.06 5.92
N GLU A 233 15.04 -11.09 5.97
CA GLU A 233 14.87 -12.04 4.87
C GLU A 233 14.25 -11.39 3.63
N LEU A 234 13.19 -10.59 3.76
CA LEU A 234 12.61 -9.83 2.65
C LEU A 234 13.68 -8.94 1.99
N VAL A 235 14.42 -8.18 2.78
CA VAL A 235 15.49 -7.31 2.31
C VAL A 235 16.56 -8.11 1.57
N ARG A 236 16.98 -9.25 2.13
CA ARG A 236 17.98 -10.12 1.51
C ARG A 236 17.50 -10.62 0.14
N LEU A 237 16.25 -11.09 0.05
CA LEU A 237 15.63 -11.56 -1.18
C LEU A 237 15.54 -10.44 -2.23
N LEU A 238 15.04 -9.27 -1.86
CA LEU A 238 14.93 -8.11 -2.76
C LEU A 238 16.30 -7.65 -3.26
N LYS A 239 17.32 -7.60 -2.40
CA LYS A 239 18.70 -7.28 -2.80
C LYS A 239 19.24 -8.30 -3.79
N SER A 240 19.06 -9.60 -3.52
CA SER A 240 19.56 -10.65 -4.42
C SER A 240 18.89 -10.65 -5.79
N GLU A 241 17.62 -10.27 -5.86
CA GLU A 241 16.86 -10.25 -7.11
C GLU A 241 16.93 -8.89 -7.83
N GLY A 242 17.52 -7.87 -7.20
CA GLY A 242 17.72 -6.54 -7.77
C GLY A 242 18.60 -6.57 -9.01
N GLU A 243 19.71 -7.31 -8.98
CA GLU A 243 20.60 -7.48 -10.15
C GLU A 243 19.91 -8.25 -11.28
N ASN A 244 19.17 -9.32 -10.94
CA ASN A 244 18.42 -10.13 -11.92
C ASN A 244 17.35 -9.31 -12.67
N SER A 245 16.82 -8.26 -12.04
CA SER A 245 15.86 -7.34 -12.65
C SER A 245 16.50 -6.27 -13.56
N GLY A 246 17.84 -6.26 -13.67
CA GLY A 246 18.58 -5.17 -14.31
C GLY A 246 18.59 -3.87 -13.51
N GLY A 247 18.53 -3.94 -12.19
CA GLY A 247 18.46 -2.78 -11.29
C GLY A 247 17.08 -2.12 -11.19
N LYS A 248 16.04 -2.76 -11.73
CA LYS A 248 14.66 -2.26 -11.71
C LYS A 248 13.91 -2.58 -10.42
N LEU A 249 14.35 -3.57 -9.66
CA LEU A 249 13.87 -3.89 -8.32
C LEU A 249 14.89 -3.37 -7.31
N GLN A 250 14.49 -2.37 -6.53
CA GLN A 250 15.36 -1.74 -5.54
C GLN A 250 14.77 -1.91 -4.14
N VAL A 251 15.64 -1.94 -3.13
CA VAL A 251 15.22 -1.99 -1.73
C VAL A 251 16.04 -1.05 -0.88
N HIS A 252 15.35 -0.32 -0.01
CA HIS A 252 15.94 0.66 0.89
C HIS A 252 15.46 0.43 2.31
N GLU A 253 16.39 0.45 3.25
CA GLU A 253 16.10 0.32 4.68
C GLU A 253 16.29 1.66 5.37
N ARG A 254 15.31 2.08 6.18
CA ARG A 254 15.38 3.32 6.97
C ARG A 254 15.04 3.01 8.42
N PHE A 255 16.02 3.17 9.30
CA PHE A 255 15.89 2.89 10.73
C PHE A 255 15.81 4.19 11.53
N TYR A 256 14.66 4.43 12.15
CA TYR A 256 14.36 5.68 12.86
C TYR A 256 14.51 5.49 14.36
N PHE A 257 14.88 6.56 15.07
CA PHE A 257 14.97 6.59 16.54
C PHE A 257 15.95 5.55 17.12
N ALA A 258 17.01 5.20 16.40
CA ALA A 258 17.94 4.12 16.74
C ALA A 258 18.61 4.27 18.13
N ASP A 259 18.70 5.51 18.60
CA ASP A 259 19.28 5.97 19.87
C ASP A 259 18.28 5.99 21.03
N ARG A 260 16.97 5.80 20.77
CA ARG A 260 15.91 5.79 21.78
C ARG A 260 15.61 4.39 22.30
N VAL A 261 15.15 4.32 23.54
CA VAL A 261 14.61 3.09 24.14
C VAL A 261 13.28 2.73 23.45
N PRO A 262 13.04 1.47 23.05
CA PRO A 262 11.78 1.07 22.42
C PRO A 262 10.55 1.44 23.25
N ASP A 263 9.59 2.15 22.65
CA ASP A 263 8.31 2.51 23.29
C ASP A 263 7.17 2.48 22.27
N LEU A 264 5.91 2.57 22.72
CA LEU A 264 4.77 2.60 21.79
C LEU A 264 4.62 3.95 21.08
N GLN A 265 5.18 5.03 21.61
CA GLN A 265 5.03 6.35 21.02
C GLN A 265 5.78 6.46 19.68
N MET A 266 7.01 5.95 19.63
CA MET A 266 7.82 5.96 18.39
C MET A 266 7.15 5.20 17.24
N HIS A 267 6.31 4.21 17.55
CA HIS A 267 5.54 3.48 16.55
C HIS A 267 4.64 4.43 15.75
N PHE A 268 4.05 5.45 16.38
CA PHE A 268 3.23 6.44 15.69
C PHE A 268 4.06 7.62 15.18
N GLU A 269 5.07 8.06 15.96
CA GLU A 269 5.94 9.19 15.64
C GLU A 269 6.69 9.02 14.31
N ILE A 270 6.96 7.76 13.90
CA ILE A 270 7.59 7.47 12.61
C ILE A 270 6.79 8.03 11.42
N ILE A 271 5.45 8.11 11.51
CA ILE A 271 4.62 8.62 10.40
C ILE A 271 4.93 10.08 10.11
N ASP A 272 5.27 10.85 11.14
CA ASP A 272 5.55 12.28 11.03
C ASP A 272 6.96 12.58 10.52
N VAL A 273 7.91 11.66 10.77
CA VAL A 273 9.33 11.85 10.45
C VAL A 273 9.81 10.99 9.28
N MET A 274 8.98 10.06 8.80
CA MET A 274 9.39 9.18 7.73
C MET A 274 9.66 9.98 6.46
N ASP A 275 10.85 9.78 5.93
CA ASP A 275 11.19 10.32 4.63
C ASP A 275 10.41 9.53 3.56
N VAL A 276 9.67 10.24 2.72
CA VAL A 276 8.97 9.74 1.53
C VAL A 276 9.45 10.43 0.26
N SER A 277 10.52 11.24 0.35
CA SER A 277 11.17 11.75 -0.84
C SER A 277 11.81 10.58 -1.59
N SER A 278 11.48 10.48 -2.88
CA SER A 278 12.09 9.53 -3.80
C SER A 278 13.60 9.79 -3.87
N ALA A 279 14.39 8.72 -3.75
CA ALA A 279 15.84 8.74 -3.91
C ALA A 279 16.25 9.09 -5.35
#